data_AF-A0A2A2IGM1-F1
#
_entry.id   AF-A0A2A2IGM1-F1
#
_cell.length_a   1.000
_cell.length_b   1.000
_cell.length_c   1.000
_cell.angle_alpha   90.00
_cell.angle_beta   90.00
_cell.angle_gamma   90.00
#
_symmetry.space_group_name_H-M   'P 1'
#
loop_
_entity.id
_entity.type
_entity.pdbx_description
1 polymer ?
#
loop_
_entity_poly.entity_id
_entity_poly.type
_entity_poly.pdbx_seq_one_letter_code
_entity_poly.pdbx_strand_id
1 'polypeptide(L)'
;MILDYQLIFGVDKQMHVLLFTIISVVAGTVIILLSARGVALRNLSYLWITLVTSGIAEEYRQYMLPTRSAEFLDAIANMIGVTIGIFIPWLIAYGMKHKTHSFFKHFRLYTLFLFPLFLVLIYFNEIPFVTFEKPLQQKVDNIFVSIGLMKE
;
A
#
# COMPACT_ATOMS: atom_id res chain seq x y z
N MET A 1 -20.94 1.44 -15.57
CA MET A 1 -19.71 0.99 -14.87
C MET A 1 -19.62 -0.52 -15.01
N ILE A 2 -18.65 -1.04 -15.77
CA ILE A 2 -18.37 -2.48 -15.85
C ILE A 2 -17.08 -2.67 -15.06
N LEU A 3 -17.17 -3.36 -13.92
CA LEU A 3 -16.03 -3.66 -13.07
C LEU A 3 -15.43 -4.99 -13.54
N ASP A 4 -14.14 -5.01 -13.91
CA ASP A 4 -13.44 -6.27 -14.12
C ASP A 4 -13.02 -6.86 -12.77
N TYR A 5 -13.89 -7.71 -12.21
CA TYR A 5 -13.67 -8.35 -10.91
C TYR A 5 -12.45 -9.26 -10.90
N GLN A 6 -12.08 -9.84 -12.04
CA GLN A 6 -10.96 -10.77 -12.12
C GLN A 6 -9.63 -10.01 -12.10
N LEU A 7 -9.58 -8.81 -12.69
CA LEU A 7 -8.43 -7.92 -12.58
C LEU A 7 -8.25 -7.39 -11.15
N ILE A 8 -9.34 -7.05 -10.47
CA ILE A 8 -9.30 -6.42 -9.13
C ILE A 8 -9.06 -7.44 -8.01
N PHE A 9 -9.67 -8.63 -8.08
CA PHE A 9 -9.63 -9.65 -7.03
C PHE A 9 -9.03 -10.98 -7.48
N GLY A 10 -8.26 -10.97 -8.57
CA GLY A 10 -7.59 -12.15 -9.11
C GLY A 10 -6.76 -12.89 -8.06
N VAL A 11 -6.60 -14.20 -8.25
CA VAL A 11 -5.82 -15.07 -7.36
C VAL A 11 -4.41 -14.54 -7.15
N ASP A 12 -3.83 -13.96 -8.19
CA ASP A 12 -2.53 -13.28 -8.17
C ASP A 12 -2.48 -12.17 -7.09
N LYS A 13 -3.48 -11.27 -7.04
CA LYS A 13 -3.57 -10.19 -6.04
C LYS A 13 -3.71 -10.74 -4.62
N GLN A 14 -4.48 -11.82 -4.46
CA GLN A 14 -4.63 -12.48 -3.17
C GLN A 14 -3.31 -13.07 -2.67
N MET A 15 -2.50 -13.63 -3.58
CA MET A 15 -1.18 -14.15 -3.25
C MET A 15 -0.21 -13.03 -2.85
N HIS A 16 -0.23 -11.89 -3.52
CA HIS A 16 0.52 -10.70 -3.14
C HIS A 16 0.17 -10.23 -1.72
N VAL A 17 -1.12 -10.09 -1.42
CA VAL A 17 -1.59 -9.74 -0.06
C VAL A 17 -1.12 -10.77 0.97
N LEU A 18 -1.34 -12.06 0.71
CA LEU A 18 -1.04 -13.14 1.66
C LEU A 18 0.46 -13.24 1.94
N LEU A 19 1.30 -13.21 0.89
CA LEU A 19 2.75 -13.33 1.00
C LEU A 19 3.33 -12.19 1.83
N PHE A 20 2.98 -10.94 1.49
CA PHE A 20 3.47 -9.78 2.23
C PHE A 20 2.92 -9.73 3.65
N THR A 21 1.69 -10.21 3.89
CA THR A 21 1.15 -10.37 5.25
C THR A 21 2.03 -11.30 6.09
N ILE A 22 2.34 -12.49 5.59
CA ILE A 22 3.15 -13.48 6.32
C ILE A 22 4.56 -12.94 6.60
N ILE A 23 5.23 -12.40 5.58
CA ILE A 23 6.57 -11.81 5.72
C ILE A 23 6.56 -10.70 6.77
N SER A 24 5.58 -9.82 6.73
CA SER A 24 5.45 -8.71 7.67
C SER A 24 5.16 -9.14 9.10
N VAL A 25 4.32 -10.16 9.32
CA VAL A 25 4.06 -10.71 10.67
C VAL A 25 5.34 -11.30 11.26
N VAL A 26 6.05 -12.13 10.48
CA VAL A 26 7.28 -12.78 10.94
C VAL A 26 8.36 -11.74 11.25
N ALA A 27 8.64 -10.85 10.29
CA ALA A 27 9.64 -9.81 10.47
C ALA A 27 9.28 -8.85 11.62
N GLY A 28 8.02 -8.45 11.73
CA GLY A 28 7.55 -7.58 12.82
C GLY A 28 7.66 -8.25 14.18
N THR A 29 7.38 -9.55 14.28
CA THR A 29 7.55 -10.32 15.52
C THR A 29 9.01 -10.39 15.92
N VAL A 30 9.92 -10.68 14.98
CA VAL A 30 11.38 -10.68 15.22
C VAL A 30 11.84 -9.30 15.69
N ILE A 31 11.39 -8.22 15.05
CA ILE A 31 11.71 -6.86 15.47
C ILE A 31 11.28 -6.60 16.91
N ILE A 32 10.09 -7.03 17.33
CA ILE A 32 9.65 -6.85 18.73
C ILE A 32 10.53 -7.63 19.70
N LEU A 33 10.86 -8.88 19.38
CA LEU A 33 11.68 -9.73 20.25
C LEU A 33 13.11 -9.18 20.43
N LEU A 34 13.67 -8.56 19.39
CA LEU A 34 15.02 -7.99 19.42
C LEU A 34 15.06 -6.52 19.89
N SER A 35 13.92 -5.83 19.90
CA SER A 35 13.87 -4.41 20.25
C SER A 35 13.89 -4.19 21.76
N ALA A 36 14.71 -3.25 22.21
CA ALA A 36 14.64 -2.75 23.57
C ALA A 36 13.27 -2.12 23.88
N ARG A 37 12.89 -2.11 25.17
CA ARG A 37 11.62 -1.53 25.62
C ARG A 37 11.51 -0.06 25.17
N GLY A 38 10.38 0.27 24.55
CA GLY A 38 10.07 1.65 24.13
C GLY A 38 10.46 2.02 22.70
N VAL A 39 11.36 1.28 22.05
CA VAL A 39 11.75 1.54 20.63
C VAL A 39 11.07 0.61 19.62
N ALA A 40 10.42 -0.46 20.05
CA ALA A 40 9.77 -1.45 19.18
C ALA A 40 8.79 -0.82 18.17
N LEU A 41 7.92 0.10 18.59
CA LEU A 41 6.97 0.77 17.69
C LEU A 41 7.67 1.58 16.58
N ARG A 42 8.80 2.22 16.90
CA ARG A 42 9.59 2.97 15.92
C ARG A 42 10.23 2.01 14.91
N ASN A 43 10.79 0.90 15.40
CA ASN A 43 11.41 -0.11 14.54
C ASN A 43 10.38 -0.80 13.63
N LEU A 44 9.14 -1.02 14.12
CA LEU A 44 8.04 -1.51 13.28
C LEU A 44 7.64 -0.51 12.20
N SER A 45 7.64 0.79 12.48
CA SER A 45 7.42 1.82 11.45
C SER A 45 8.51 1.81 10.38
N TYR A 46 9.79 1.64 10.78
CA TYR A 46 10.88 1.50 9.81
C TYR A 46 10.73 0.24 8.96
N LEU A 47 10.40 -0.90 9.59
CA LEU A 47 10.11 -2.14 8.88
C LEU A 47 8.98 -1.95 7.86
N TRP A 48 7.89 -1.27 8.23
CA TRP A 48 6.78 -0.98 7.32
C TRP A 48 7.24 -0.20 6.10
N ILE A 49 7.97 0.91 6.31
CA ILE A 49 8.51 1.72 5.22
C ILE A 49 9.41 0.86 4.32
N THR A 50 10.34 0.11 4.91
CA THR A 50 11.25 -0.75 4.15
C THR A 50 10.52 -1.79 3.32
N LEU A 51 9.53 -2.48 3.88
CA LEU A 51 8.79 -3.53 3.16
C LEU A 51 7.89 -2.95 2.07
N VAL A 52 7.21 -1.83 2.31
CA VAL A 52 6.40 -1.16 1.28
C VAL A 52 7.27 -0.63 0.14
N THR A 53 8.37 0.04 0.45
CA THR A 53 9.30 0.53 -0.58
C THR A 53 9.92 -0.63 -1.36
N SER A 54 10.30 -1.72 -0.69
CA SER A 54 10.83 -2.91 -1.37
C SER A 54 9.79 -3.58 -2.26
N GLY A 55 8.54 -3.68 -1.81
CA GLY A 55 7.45 -4.22 -2.61
C GLY A 55 7.17 -3.39 -3.85
N ILE A 56 7.12 -2.05 -3.72
CA ILE A 56 6.95 -1.14 -4.86
C ILE A 56 8.14 -1.26 -5.83
N ALA A 57 9.37 -1.27 -5.31
CA ALA A 57 10.58 -1.40 -6.13
C ALA A 57 10.61 -2.73 -6.89
N GLU A 58 10.13 -3.82 -6.28
CA GLU A 58 10.02 -5.11 -6.94
C GLU A 58 8.99 -5.11 -8.07
N GLU A 59 7.84 -4.43 -7.91
CA GLU A 59 6.89 -4.25 -9.02
C GLU A 59 7.50 -3.44 -10.18
N TYR A 60 8.25 -2.36 -9.89
CA TYR A 60 8.99 -1.62 -10.92
C TYR A 60 10.09 -2.47 -11.58
N ARG A 61 10.73 -3.37 -10.85
CA ARG A 61 11.70 -4.31 -11.42
C ARG A 61 10.99 -5.30 -12.36
N GLN A 62 9.79 -5.75 -12.00
CA GLN A 62 8.99 -6.64 -12.84
C GLN A 62 8.44 -5.95 -14.09
N TYR A 63 8.16 -4.64 -14.03
CA TYR A 63 7.83 -3.83 -15.22
C TYR A 63 8.87 -3.95 -16.33
N MET A 64 10.15 -4.10 -15.97
CA MET A 64 11.24 -4.21 -16.95
C MET A 64 11.25 -5.58 -17.67
N LEU A 65 10.40 -6.53 -17.26
CA LEU A 65 10.28 -7.83 -17.91
C LEU A 65 9.20 -7.77 -19.01
N PRO A 66 9.53 -8.12 -20.26
CA PRO A 66 8.64 -7.91 -21.41
C PRO A 66 7.35 -8.75 -21.39
N THR A 67 7.21 -9.70 -20.47
CA THR A 67 6.03 -10.56 -20.31
C THR A 67 5.20 -10.22 -19.07
N ARG A 68 5.54 -9.15 -18.34
CA ARG A 68 4.86 -8.73 -17.12
C ARG A 68 4.51 -7.24 -17.21
N SER A 69 3.23 -6.93 -17.10
CA SER A 69 2.79 -5.58 -16.76
C SER A 69 3.04 -5.35 -15.28
N ALA A 70 3.64 -4.22 -14.90
CA ALA A 70 3.57 -3.80 -13.50
C ALA A 70 2.13 -3.39 -13.22
N GLU A 71 1.45 -4.16 -12.38
CA GLU A 71 0.08 -3.85 -12.03
C GLU A 71 0.08 -3.02 -10.75
N PHE A 72 -0.43 -1.81 -10.86
CA PHE A 72 -0.71 -0.95 -9.71
C PHE A 72 -1.43 -1.71 -8.59
N LEU A 73 -2.32 -2.62 -8.97
CA LEU A 73 -3.08 -3.48 -8.06
C LEU A 73 -2.19 -4.46 -7.28
N ASP A 74 -1.04 -4.89 -7.82
CA ASP A 74 -0.05 -5.69 -7.09
C ASP A 74 0.69 -4.87 -6.04
N ALA A 75 1.12 -3.66 -6.40
CA ALA A 75 1.75 -2.75 -5.45
C ALA A 75 0.78 -2.41 -4.28
N ILE A 76 -0.51 -2.22 -4.59
CA ILE A 76 -1.56 -2.07 -3.57
C ILE A 76 -1.72 -3.34 -2.76
N ALA A 77 -1.82 -4.50 -3.39
CA ALA A 77 -1.94 -5.79 -2.71
C ALA A 77 -0.77 -6.01 -1.73
N ASN A 78 0.46 -5.73 -2.15
CA ASN A 78 1.65 -5.76 -1.31
C ASN A 78 1.52 -4.81 -0.12
N MET A 79 1.16 -3.54 -0.35
CA MET A 79 1.00 -2.54 0.70
C MET A 79 -0.09 -2.92 1.72
N ILE A 80 -1.23 -3.44 1.25
CA ILE A 80 -2.30 -3.95 2.09
C ILE A 80 -1.79 -5.12 2.92
N GLY A 81 -1.10 -6.08 2.30
CA GLY A 81 -0.50 -7.23 2.98
C GLY A 81 0.47 -6.80 4.08
N VAL A 82 1.40 -5.88 3.76
CA VAL A 82 2.35 -5.34 4.75
C VAL A 82 1.63 -4.66 5.91
N THR A 83 0.61 -3.86 5.61
CA THR A 83 -0.14 -3.11 6.63
C THR A 83 -0.90 -4.05 7.56
N ILE A 84 -1.62 -5.04 7.01
CA ILE A 84 -2.31 -6.07 7.80
C ILE A 84 -1.31 -6.86 8.63
N GLY A 85 -0.19 -7.27 8.01
CA GLY A 85 0.82 -8.09 8.67
C GLY A 85 1.55 -7.38 9.81
N ILE A 86 1.87 -6.09 9.66
CA ILE A 86 2.51 -5.28 10.72
C ILE A 86 1.53 -4.89 11.82
N PHE A 87 0.23 -4.81 11.52
CA PHE A 87 -0.79 -4.45 12.50
C PHE A 87 -0.77 -5.36 13.73
N ILE A 88 -0.57 -6.67 13.54
CA ILE A 88 -0.52 -7.66 14.63
C ILE A 88 0.67 -7.40 15.58
N PRO A 89 1.94 -7.39 15.12
CA PRO A 89 3.09 -6.97 15.92
C PRO A 89 2.88 -5.59 16.57
N TRP A 90 2.35 -4.63 15.82
CA TRP A 90 2.13 -3.29 16.33
C TRP A 90 1.17 -3.27 17.53
N LEU A 91 0.07 -4.02 17.47
CA LEU A 91 -0.87 -4.17 18.60
C LEU A 91 -0.17 -4.79 19.83
N ILE A 92 0.65 -5.81 19.63
CA ILE A 92 1.42 -6.46 20.70
C ILE A 92 2.38 -5.45 21.34
N ALA A 93 3.21 -4.78 20.54
CA ALA A 93 4.17 -3.77 21.02
C ALA A 93 3.48 -2.60 21.70
N TYR A 94 2.30 -2.20 21.21
CA TYR A 94 1.50 -1.13 21.79
C TYR A 94 0.93 -1.53 23.15
N GLY A 95 0.36 -2.72 23.27
CA GLY A 95 -0.13 -3.27 24.56
C GLY A 95 0.98 -3.46 25.59
N MET A 96 2.19 -3.80 25.15
CA MET A 96 3.37 -3.86 26.02
C MET A 96 3.82 -2.48 26.52
N LYS A 97 3.70 -1.43 25.69
CA LYS A 97 4.19 -0.08 25.99
C LYS A 97 3.22 0.73 26.83
N HIS A 98 1.93 0.63 26.53
CA HIS A 98 0.88 1.36 27.21
C HIS A 98 -0.12 0.35 27.74
N LYS A 99 -0.38 0.36 29.05
CA LYS A 99 -1.63 -0.17 29.60
C LYS A 99 -2.80 0.68 29.06
N THR A 100 -3.09 0.47 27.78
CA THR A 100 -4.16 0.91 26.88
C THR A 100 -4.95 2.19 27.21
N HIS A 101 -4.85 3.21 26.32
CA HIS A 101 -6.00 4.01 25.85
C HIS A 101 -5.80 4.90 24.59
N SER A 102 -4.58 5.13 24.08
CA SER A 102 -4.28 6.13 23.02
C SER A 102 -4.10 5.59 21.57
N PHE A 103 -4.94 4.64 21.15
CA PHE A 103 -4.84 3.97 19.84
C PHE A 103 -5.18 4.90 18.64
N PHE A 104 -6.14 5.80 18.78
CA PHE A 104 -6.76 6.52 17.65
C PHE A 104 -5.95 7.72 17.09
N LYS A 105 -4.95 8.23 17.81
CA LYS A 105 -4.28 9.49 17.43
C LYS A 105 -3.28 9.34 16.27
N HIS A 106 -2.64 8.18 16.15
CA HIS A 106 -1.60 7.94 15.14
C HIS A 106 -2.17 7.47 13.79
N PHE A 107 -3.33 6.81 13.81
CA PHE A 107 -4.04 6.37 12.61
C PHE A 107 -4.43 7.53 11.69
N ARG A 108 -4.76 8.69 12.26
CA ARG A 108 -5.24 9.87 11.53
C ARG A 108 -4.15 10.62 10.76
N LEU A 109 -2.91 10.60 11.26
CA LEU A 109 -1.76 11.20 10.55
C LEU A 109 -1.35 10.34 9.35
N TYR A 110 -1.49 9.02 9.45
CA TYR A 110 -1.21 8.06 8.40
C TYR A 110 -2.14 8.23 7.19
N THR A 111 -3.43 8.48 7.43
CA THR A 111 -4.42 8.69 6.36
C THR A 111 -4.14 9.96 5.56
N LEU A 112 -3.57 10.99 6.20
CA LEU A 112 -3.30 12.30 5.57
C LEU A 112 -2.16 12.25 4.53
N PHE A 113 -1.13 11.43 4.76
CA PHE A 113 0.02 11.28 3.85
C PHE A 113 -0.19 10.23 2.76
N LEU A 114 -0.90 9.14 3.05
CA LEU A 114 -1.18 8.09 2.08
C LEU A 114 -2.19 8.54 1.01
N PHE A 115 -3.10 9.43 1.36
CA PHE A 115 -4.15 9.91 0.44
C PHE A 115 -3.61 10.65 -0.81
N PRO A 116 -2.69 11.63 -0.72
CA PRO A 116 -2.13 12.26 -1.91
C PRO A 116 -1.26 11.31 -2.75
N LEU A 117 -0.53 10.38 -2.11
CA LEU A 117 0.24 9.35 -2.83
C LEU A 117 -0.69 8.44 -3.65
N PHE A 118 -1.85 8.09 -3.08
CA PHE A 118 -2.89 7.31 -3.73
C PHE A 118 -3.49 8.03 -4.95
N LEU A 119 -3.70 9.34 -4.87
CA LEU A 119 -4.20 10.15 -6.00
C LEU A 119 -3.22 10.22 -7.17
N VAL A 120 -1.92 10.35 -6.89
CA VAL A 120 -0.87 10.36 -7.92
C VAL A 120 -0.78 9.00 -8.63
N LEU A 121 -0.89 7.91 -7.88
CA LEU A 121 -0.82 6.55 -8.43
C LEU A 121 -2.05 6.18 -9.29
N ILE A 122 -3.25 6.64 -8.93
CA ILE A 122 -4.45 6.48 -9.76
C ILE A 122 -4.24 7.12 -11.15
N TYR A 123 -3.52 8.24 -11.20
CA TYR A 123 -3.30 8.99 -12.42
C TYR A 123 -2.33 8.31 -13.39
N PHE A 124 -1.30 7.62 -12.88
CA PHE A 124 -0.27 6.98 -13.71
C PHE A 124 -0.55 5.52 -14.10
N ASN A 125 -1.68 4.94 -13.66
CA ASN A 125 -1.99 3.54 -13.90
C ASN A 125 -2.31 3.26 -15.38
N GLU A 126 -1.59 2.31 -15.99
CA GLU A 126 -1.65 2.02 -17.44
C GLU A 126 -2.88 1.20 -17.85
N ILE A 127 -3.47 0.45 -16.92
CA ILE A 127 -4.72 -0.30 -17.14
C ILE A 127 -5.84 0.34 -16.31
N PRO A 128 -6.78 1.08 -16.93
CA PRO A 128 -7.84 1.75 -16.21
C PRO A 128 -8.85 0.72 -15.66
N PHE A 129 -8.89 0.56 -14.33
CA PHE A 129 -9.86 -0.30 -13.62
C PHE A 129 -11.23 0.37 -13.44
N VAL A 130 -11.33 1.68 -13.71
CA VAL A 130 -12.58 2.44 -13.79
C VAL A 130 -12.63 3.14 -15.14
N THR A 131 -13.47 2.63 -16.04
CA THR A 131 -13.83 3.35 -17.26
C THR A 131 -15.00 4.28 -16.94
N PHE A 132 -14.77 5.58 -17.03
CA PHE A 132 -15.84 6.59 -16.90
C PHE A 132 -16.65 6.66 -18.21
N GLU A 133 -17.93 7.00 -18.10
CA GLU A 133 -18.70 7.38 -19.28
C GLU A 133 -18.10 8.69 -19.86
N LYS A 134 -18.10 8.80 -21.19
CA LYS A 134 -17.44 9.87 -21.96
C LYS A 134 -17.57 11.30 -21.40
N PRO A 135 -18.73 11.78 -20.85
CA PRO A 135 -18.81 13.15 -20.32
C PRO A 135 -18.06 13.37 -18.99
N LEU A 136 -17.80 12.31 -18.21
CA LEU A 136 -17.07 12.38 -16.94
C LEU A 136 -15.56 12.33 -17.16
N GLN A 137 -15.10 11.52 -18.11
CA GLN A 137 -13.69 11.39 -18.46
C GLN A 137 -13.11 12.73 -18.91
N GLN A 138 -13.80 13.48 -19.76
CA GLN A 138 -13.39 14.82 -20.21
C GLN A 138 -13.27 15.86 -19.08
N LYS A 139 -14.13 15.78 -18.04
CA LYS A 139 -14.04 16.70 -16.89
C LYS A 139 -12.81 16.41 -16.04
N VAL A 140 -12.50 15.13 -15.85
CA VAL A 140 -11.33 14.68 -15.11
C VAL A 140 -10.06 15.09 -15.85
N ASP A 141 -9.99 14.84 -17.16
CA ASP A 141 -8.86 15.23 -18.00
C ASP A 141 -8.61 16.75 -17.96
N ASN A 142 -9.66 17.57 -18.05
CA ASN A 142 -9.53 19.04 -17.99
C ASN A 142 -9.00 19.54 -16.64
N ILE A 143 -9.37 18.89 -15.53
CA ILE A 143 -8.82 19.21 -14.19
C ILE A 143 -7.34 18.86 -14.14
N PHE A 144 -6.95 17.70 -14.65
CA PHE A 144 -5.54 17.27 -14.69
C PHE A 144 -4.66 18.13 -15.62
N VAL A 145 -5.21 18.61 -16.73
CA VAL A 145 -4.55 19.60 -17.62
C VAL A 145 -4.30 20.91 -16.88
N SER A 146 -5.28 21.40 -16.11
CA SER A 146 -5.15 22.66 -15.36
C SER A 146 -4.08 22.65 -14.26
N ILE A 147 -3.66 21.45 -13.82
CA ILE A 147 -2.60 21.27 -12.82
C ILE A 147 -1.29 20.75 -13.43
N GLY A 148 -1.18 20.68 -14.76
CA GLY A 148 0.06 20.42 -15.49
C GLY A 148 0.56 18.98 -15.47
N LEU A 149 -0.31 17.99 -15.28
CA LEU A 149 0.09 16.58 -15.09
C LEU A 149 0.05 15.68 -16.33
N MET A 150 -0.11 16.18 -17.56
CA MET A 150 -0.33 15.31 -18.73
C MET A 150 0.87 14.41 -19.10
N LYS A 151 0.57 13.13 -19.41
CA LYS A 151 1.44 12.16 -20.10
C LYS A 151 1.20 12.32 -21.61
N GLU A 152 2.25 12.60 -22.40
CA GLU A 152 2.21 12.62 -23.87
C GLU A 152 1.87 11.25 -24.47
#